data_AF-A0A842XL89-F1
#
_entry.id   AF-A0A842XL89-F1
#
_cell.length_a   1.000
_cell.length_b   1.000
_cell.length_c   1.000
_cell.angle_alpha   90.00
_cell.angle_beta   90.00
_cell.angle_gamma   90.00
#
_symmetry.space_group_name_H-M   'P 1'
#
loop_
_entity.id
_entity.type
_entity.pdbx_description
1 polymer ?
#
loop_
_entity_poly.entity_id
_entity_poly.type
_entity_poly.pdbx_seq_one_letter_code
_entity_poly.pdbx_strand_id
1 'polypeptide(L)' 'MPKEIDLDMDRYKVYFSCKTCSYIFEEDPELMPVRCPQCGSEDTERI' A
#
# COMPACT_ATOMS: atom_id res chain seq x y z
N MET A 1 24.68 18.94 -12.66
CA MET A 1 23.37 18.69 -12.05
C MET A 1 22.75 17.48 -12.73
N PRO A 2 22.98 16.24 -12.26
CA PRO A 2 22.18 15.13 -12.72
C PRO A 2 20.91 15.07 -11.87
N LYS A 3 19.74 15.10 -12.52
CA LYS A 3 18.50 14.63 -11.91
C LYS A 3 18.61 13.11 -11.92
N GLU A 4 19.13 12.55 -10.85
CA GLU A 4 19.24 11.10 -10.65
C GLU A 4 17.85 10.54 -10.37
N ILE A 5 17.13 10.26 -11.46
CA ILE A 5 16.40 9.02 -11.67
C ILE A 5 15.65 8.46 -10.43
N ASP A 6 14.37 8.80 -10.29
CA ASP A 6 13.41 8.09 -9.44
C ASP A 6 13.12 6.69 -10.03
N LEU A 7 14.11 5.78 -10.02
CA LEU A 7 14.01 4.46 -10.68
C LEU A 7 13.52 3.32 -9.78
N ASP A 8 12.94 3.54 -8.59
CA ASP A 8 12.70 2.40 -7.68
C ASP A 8 11.45 2.46 -6.79
N MET A 9 10.57 3.46 -6.91
CA MET A 9 9.46 3.58 -5.95
C MET A 9 8.24 2.67 -6.24
N ASP A 10 8.05 2.19 -7.47
CA ASP A 10 6.85 1.39 -7.81
C ASP A 10 7.03 -0.13 -7.67
N ARG A 11 8.24 -0.62 -7.36
CA ARG A 11 8.54 -2.07 -7.40
C ARG A 11 8.05 -2.84 -6.17
N TYR A 12 7.60 -2.13 -5.14
CA TYR A 12 7.27 -2.71 -3.84
C TYR A 12 5.79 -2.62 -3.48
N LYS A 13 4.91 -2.17 -4.38
CA LYS A 13 3.47 -2.20 -4.13
C LYS A 13 3.03 -3.65 -3.93
N VAL A 14 2.45 -3.94 -2.78
CA VAL A 14 1.93 -5.26 -2.42
C VAL A 14 0.43 -5.15 -2.23
N TYR A 15 -0.25 -6.28 -2.40
CA TYR A 15 -1.68 -6.33 -2.17
C TYR A 15 -1.97 -6.42 -0.68
N PHE A 16 -2.91 -5.61 -0.22
CA PHE A 16 -3.48 -5.64 1.11
C PHE A 16 -4.97 -5.99 1.00
N SER A 17 -5.43 -6.85 1.88
CA SER A 17 -6.85 -7.14 2.08
C SER A 17 -7.33 -6.49 3.38
N CYS A 18 -8.37 -5.68 3.33
CA CYS A 18 -9.01 -5.16 4.53
C CYS A 18 -9.86 -6.23 5.19
N LYS A 19 -9.61 -6.56 6.45
CA LYS A 19 -10.42 -7.54 7.21
C LYS A 19 -11.81 -7.03 7.58
N THR A 20 -12.00 -5.70 7.57
CA THR A 20 -13.28 -5.08 7.92
C THR A 20 -14.29 -5.10 6.77
N CYS A 21 -13.84 -4.81 5.54
CA CYS A 21 -14.73 -4.72 4.36
C CYS A 21 -14.40 -5.73 3.26
N SER A 22 -13.38 -6.56 3.45
CA SER A 22 -12.89 -7.54 2.47
C SER A 22 -12.40 -6.93 1.15
N TYR A 23 -12.10 -5.62 1.14
CA TYR A 23 -11.58 -4.92 -0.03
C TYR A 23 -10.10 -5.20 -0.22
N ILE A 24 -9.68 -5.45 -1.45
CA ILE A 24 -8.29 -5.69 -1.82
C ILE A 24 -7.77 -4.46 -2.58
N PHE A 25 -6.62 -3.94 -2.17
CA PHE A 25 -5.98 -2.77 -2.76
C PHE A 25 -4.46 -2.91 -2.75
N GLU A 26 -3.79 -2.19 -3.64
CA GLU A 26 -2.32 -2.17 -3.72
C GLU A 26 -1.79 -0.95 -2.98
N GLU A 27 -0.85 -1.17 -2.06
CA GLU A 27 -0.19 -0.08 -1.34
C GLU A 27 1.29 -0.40 -1.09
N ASP A 28 2.04 0.64 -0.76
CA ASP A 28 3.43 0.50 -0.37
C ASP A 28 3.54 -0.07 1.06
N PRO A 29 4.20 -1.23 1.26
CA PRO A 29 4.34 -1.85 2.58
C PRO A 29 5.21 -1.03 3.54
N GLU A 30 6.01 -0.08 3.04
CA GLU A 30 6.78 0.85 3.89
C GLU A 30 5.90 1.99 4.42
N LEU A 31 4.71 2.20 3.82
CA LEU A 31 3.79 3.29 4.16
C LEU A 31 2.81 2.84 5.25
N MET A 32 3.34 2.64 6.46
CA MET A 32 2.55 2.31 7.65
C MET A 32 2.08 3.57 8.41
N PRO A 33 0.84 3.63 8.91
CA PRO A 33 -0.17 2.58 8.87
C PRO A 33 -0.92 2.52 7.52
N VAL A 34 -1.05 1.31 6.98
CA VAL A 34 -1.83 1.05 5.76
C VAL A 34 -3.31 1.12 6.11
N ARG A 35 -4.01 2.08 5.51
CA ARG A 35 -5.45 2.30 5.72
C ARG A 35 -6.24 1.89 4.50
N CYS A 36 -7.31 1.15 4.74
CA CYS A 36 -8.22 0.76 3.66
C CYS A 36 -8.86 2.02 3.04
N PRO A 37 -8.72 2.24 1.72
CA PRO A 37 -9.28 3.40 1.05
C PRO A 37 -10.82 3.37 0.97
N GLN A 38 -11.44 2.20 1.15
CA GLN A 38 -12.90 2.04 1.06
C GLN A 38 -13.62 2.35 2.39
N CYS A 39 -13.08 1.90 3.52
CA CYS A 39 -13.74 2.04 4.83
C CYS A 39 -12.93 2.83 5.87
N GLY A 40 -11.67 3.17 5.57
CA GLY A 40 -10.77 3.86 6.49
C GLY A 40 -10.22 3.00 7.62
N SER A 41 -10.49 1.69 7.62
CA SER A 41 -9.97 0.77 8.64
C SER A 41 -8.47 0.55 8.48
N GLU A 42 -7.75 0.49 9.60
CA GLU A 42 -6.33 0.11 9.68
C GLU A 42 -6.16 -1.42 9.76
N ASP A 43 -7.27 -2.16 9.90
CA ASP A 43 -7.28 -3.62 9.95
C ASP A 43 -7.15 -4.20 8.53
N THR A 44 -5.90 -4.19 8.04
CA THR A 44 -5.51 -4.66 6.72
C THR A 44 -4.38 -5.67 6.84
N GLU A 45 -4.46 -6.76 6.07
CA GLU A 45 -3.46 -7.83 6.04
C GLU A 45 -2.88 -7.92 4.63
N ARG A 46 -1.55 -7.99 4.54
CA ARG A 46 -0.85 -8.25 3.28
C ARG A 46 -1.14 -9.66 2.79
N ILE A 47 -1.51 -9.80 1.51
CA ILE A 47 -1.76 -11.10 0.85
C ILE A 47 -0.74 -11.41 -0.24
#